data_AF-A0A930AXI4-F1
#
_entry.id   AF-A0A930AXI4-F1
#
_cell.length_a   1.000
_cell.length_b   1.000
_cell.length_c   1.000
_cell.angle_alpha   90.00
_cell.angle_beta   90.00
_cell.angle_gamma   90.00
#
_symmetry.space_group_name_H-M   'P 1'
#
loop_
_entity.id
_entity.type
_entity.pdbx_description
1 polymer ?
#
loop_
_entity_poly.entity_id
_entity_poly.type
_entity_poly.pdbx_seq_one_letter_code
_entity_poly.pdbx_strand_id
1 'polypeptide(L)'
;MKKRNYLAILLSLFMTLTTLIAWSKTNVIAEDGPKQVDATITNFRFMNLSRTNVGDIYYTDNFYFDLDWAANTTGATLKAGDYFTIDLPDTVMFSADSSPIDFDIYDADGQAL
;
A
#
# COMPACT_ATOMS: atom_id res chain seq x y z
N MET A 1 -51.70 -29.03 31.40
CA MET A 1 -51.26 -27.60 31.30
C MET A 1 -49.79 -27.42 31.72
N LYS A 2 -48.82 -28.10 31.07
CA LYS A 2 -47.38 -27.95 31.41
C LYS A 2 -46.47 -27.61 30.22
N LYS A 3 -46.75 -28.10 29.00
CA LYS A 3 -45.92 -27.84 27.79
C LYS A 3 -45.91 -26.37 27.33
N ARG A 4 -47.04 -25.65 27.48
CA ARG A 4 -47.18 -24.24 27.07
C ARG A 4 -46.32 -23.28 27.92
N ASN A 5 -46.00 -23.68 29.16
CA ASN A 5 -45.23 -22.86 30.09
C ASN A 5 -43.73 -22.93 29.79
N TYR A 6 -43.21 -24.11 29.41
CA TYR A 6 -41.81 -24.25 29.00
C TYR A 6 -41.49 -23.45 27.74
N LEU A 7 -42.39 -23.44 26.76
CA LEU A 7 -42.21 -22.67 25.53
C LEU A 7 -42.14 -21.16 25.80
N ALA A 8 -42.98 -20.66 26.71
CA ALA A 8 -42.98 -19.25 27.12
C ALA A 8 -41.70 -18.87 27.89
N ILE A 9 -41.21 -19.77 28.75
CA ILE A 9 -39.94 -19.57 29.48
C ILE A 9 -38.76 -19.51 28.49
N LEU A 10 -38.69 -20.45 27.55
CA LEU A 10 -37.64 -20.53 26.52
C LEU A 10 -37.65 -19.31 25.60
N LEU A 11 -38.84 -18.84 25.22
CA LEU A 11 -39.02 -17.64 24.41
C LEU A 11 -38.61 -16.37 25.17
N SER A 12 -38.94 -16.27 26.48
CA SER A 12 -38.49 -15.14 27.30
C SER A 12 -36.98 -15.13 27.49
N LEU A 13 -36.37 -16.31 27.66
CA LEU A 13 -34.92 -16.45 27.77
C LEU A 13 -34.23 -16.00 26.48
N PHE A 14 -34.78 -16.40 25.32
CA PHE A 14 -34.29 -15.98 24.01
C PHE A 14 -34.42 -14.46 23.80
N MET A 15 -35.55 -13.86 24.19
CA MET A 15 -35.76 -12.40 24.13
C MET A 15 -34.80 -11.62 25.04
N THR A 16 -34.49 -12.14 26.23
CA THR A 16 -33.48 -11.50 27.11
C THR A 16 -32.05 -11.67 26.57
N LEU A 17 -31.76 -12.78 25.89
CA LEU A 17 -30.44 -13.04 25.33
C LEU A 17 -30.12 -12.11 24.15
N THR A 18 -31.11 -11.75 23.33
CA THR A 18 -30.92 -10.81 22.21
C THR A 18 -30.65 -9.38 22.68
N THR A 19 -31.17 -8.97 23.84
CA THR A 19 -30.88 -7.64 24.41
C THR A 19 -29.44 -7.48 24.92
N LEU A 20 -28.74 -8.58 25.21
CA LEU A 20 -27.33 -8.55 25.60
C LEU A 20 -26.38 -8.35 24.40
N ILE A 21 -26.83 -8.66 23.18
CA ILE A 21 -26.01 -8.53 21.95
C ILE A 21 -26.08 -7.09 21.40
N ALA A 22 -27.16 -6.34 21.69
CA ALA A 22 -27.37 -4.99 21.18
C ALA A 22 -26.42 -3.91 21.76
N TRP A 23 -25.57 -4.26 22.74
CA TRP A 23 -24.67 -3.31 23.41
C TRP A 23 -23.18 -3.63 23.22
N SER A 24 -22.82 -4.59 22.37
CA SER A 24 -21.44 -4.70 21.91
C SER A 24 -21.22 -3.67 20.80
N LYS A 25 -20.72 -2.48 21.15
CA LYS A 25 -20.04 -1.63 20.16
C LYS A 25 -18.84 -2.43 19.68
N THR A 26 -18.94 -3.04 18.50
CA THR A 26 -17.77 -3.60 17.84
C THR A 26 -16.89 -2.41 17.50
N ASN A 27 -15.74 -2.30 18.14
CA ASN A 27 -14.70 -1.40 17.67
C ASN A 27 -14.34 -1.91 16.28
N VAL A 28 -14.75 -1.16 15.25
CA VAL A 28 -14.23 -1.37 13.91
C VAL A 28 -12.75 -1.09 14.03
N ILE A 29 -11.93 -2.13 13.92
CA ILE A 29 -10.50 -1.95 13.68
C ILE A 29 -10.47 -1.38 12.27
N ALA A 30 -10.34 -0.06 12.16
CA ALA A 30 -10.01 0.56 10.88
C ALA A 30 -8.69 -0.10 10.46
N GLU A 31 -8.72 -0.76 9.30
CA GLU A 31 -7.50 -1.21 8.66
C GLU A 31 -6.54 -0.02 8.62
N ASP A 32 -5.32 -0.24 9.10
CA ASP A 32 -4.30 0.82 9.23
C ASP A 32 -4.27 1.60 7.90
N GLY A 33 -4.16 2.92 7.92
CA GLY A 33 -4.16 3.71 6.68
C GLY A 33 -2.95 3.42 5.78
N PRO A 34 -2.86 4.09 4.61
CA PRO A 34 -1.62 4.18 3.83
C PRO A 34 -0.42 4.45 4.73
N LYS A 35 0.64 3.64 4.64
CA LYS A 35 1.84 3.84 5.45
C LYS A 35 3.11 3.80 4.61
N GLN A 36 4.15 4.46 5.12
CA GLN A 36 5.48 4.33 4.56
C GLN A 36 6.02 2.91 4.85
N VAL A 37 6.60 2.26 3.86
CA VAL A 37 7.21 0.94 3.97
C VAL A 37 8.72 1.02 3.80
N ASP A 38 9.43 0.14 4.49
CA ASP A 38 10.86 -0.03 4.28
C ASP A 38 11.10 -0.68 2.92
N ALA A 39 11.82 0.01 2.05
CA ALA A 39 12.23 -0.47 0.75
C ALA A 39 13.73 -0.31 0.56
N THR A 40 14.34 -1.26 -0.14
CA THR A 40 15.76 -1.21 -0.50
C THR A 40 15.86 -1.06 -2.01
N ILE A 41 16.62 -0.05 -2.46
CA ILE A 41 17.02 0.06 -3.86
C ILE A 41 18.05 -1.01 -4.13
N THR A 42 17.73 -1.95 -5.03
CA THR A 42 18.63 -3.07 -5.39
C THR A 42 19.46 -2.74 -6.62
N ASN A 43 18.99 -1.82 -7.46
CA ASN A 43 19.69 -1.36 -8.64
C ASN A 43 19.27 0.06 -9.00
N PHE A 44 20.23 0.87 -9.44
CA PHE A 44 19.97 2.23 -9.91
C PHE A 44 20.85 2.49 -11.14
N ARG A 45 20.22 2.86 -12.24
CA ARG A 45 20.90 3.08 -13.52
C ARG A 45 20.47 4.39 -14.16
N PHE A 46 21.44 5.06 -14.73
CA PHE A 46 21.25 6.20 -15.58
C PHE A 46 21.10 5.76 -17.03
N MET A 47 20.11 6.33 -17.72
CA MET A 47 19.71 5.94 -19.05
C MET A 47 19.70 7.17 -19.95
N ASN A 48 20.30 7.08 -21.12
CA ASN A 48 20.20 8.15 -22.11
C ASN A 48 18.77 8.22 -22.70
N LEU A 49 18.52 9.22 -23.55
CA LEU A 49 17.20 9.39 -24.18
C LEU A 49 16.76 8.21 -25.07
N SER A 50 17.71 7.38 -25.51
CA SER A 50 17.44 6.12 -26.22
C SER A 50 17.21 4.92 -25.29
N ARG A 51 17.03 5.16 -23.97
CA ARG A 51 16.84 4.13 -22.93
C ARG A 51 17.94 3.07 -22.92
N THR A 52 19.17 3.50 -23.17
CA THR A 52 20.36 2.65 -23.03
C THR A 52 21.10 3.04 -21.76
N ASN A 53 21.55 2.03 -21.00
CA ASN A 53 22.39 2.25 -19.82
C ASN A 53 23.70 2.91 -20.27
N VAL A 54 23.90 4.14 -19.80
CA VAL A 54 25.12 4.91 -20.00
C VAL A 54 25.72 5.10 -18.62
N GLY A 55 26.89 4.51 -18.38
CA GLY A 55 27.53 4.54 -17.06
C GLY A 55 27.78 5.95 -16.53
N ASP A 56 27.92 6.92 -17.43
CA ASP A 56 28.10 8.34 -17.13
C ASP A 56 27.06 9.19 -17.89
N ILE A 57 26.60 10.27 -17.25
CA ILE A 57 25.79 11.32 -17.87
C ILE A 57 26.43 12.68 -17.57
N TYR A 58 26.38 13.63 -18.50
CA TYR A 58 26.81 15.00 -18.22
C TYR A 58 25.73 15.79 -17.50
N TYR A 59 26.13 16.78 -16.69
CA TYR A 59 25.22 17.66 -15.95
C TYR A 59 24.24 18.46 -16.84
N THR A 60 24.52 18.56 -18.15
CA THR A 60 23.67 19.22 -19.15
C THR A 60 22.70 18.28 -19.86
N ASP A 61 22.85 16.97 -19.67
CA ASP A 61 22.11 15.99 -20.43
C ASP A 61 20.73 15.78 -19.82
N ASN A 62 19.74 15.57 -20.69
CA ASN A 62 18.48 14.98 -20.27
C ASN A 62 18.66 13.46 -20.20
N PHE A 63 18.13 12.86 -19.15
CA PHE A 63 18.27 11.44 -18.89
C PHE A 63 16.98 10.85 -18.33
N TYR A 64 16.86 9.53 -18.45
CA TYR A 64 15.97 8.73 -17.63
C TYR A 64 16.80 8.04 -16.54
N PHE A 65 16.18 7.64 -15.44
CA PHE A 65 16.76 6.65 -14.55
C PHE A 65 15.87 5.41 -14.56
N ASP A 66 16.49 4.27 -14.29
CA ASP A 66 15.85 2.97 -14.13
C ASP A 66 16.20 2.43 -12.75
N LEU A 67 15.20 1.93 -12.03
CA LEU A 67 15.27 1.63 -10.61
C LEU A 67 14.64 0.26 -10.34
N ASP A 68 15.44 -0.65 -9.80
CA ASP A 68 14.93 -1.87 -9.19
C ASP A 68 14.88 -1.67 -7.67
N TRP A 69 13.77 -2.08 -7.05
CA TRP A 69 13.57 -1.97 -5.61
C TRP A 69 12.92 -3.23 -5.06
N ALA A 70 13.11 -3.48 -3.78
CA ALA A 70 12.47 -4.56 -3.04
C ALA A 70 11.94 -4.03 -1.71
N ALA A 71 10.66 -4.26 -1.43
CA ALA A 71 10.12 -4.01 -0.11
C ALA A 71 10.70 -5.02 0.90
N ASN A 72 11.17 -4.51 2.03
CA ASN A 72 11.65 -5.31 3.16
C ASN A 72 10.43 -5.83 3.94
N THR A 73 9.72 -6.78 3.34
CA THR A 73 8.44 -7.31 3.82
C THR A 73 8.62 -8.39 4.89
N THR A 74 9.40 -8.13 5.94
CA THR A 74 9.51 -9.08 7.06
C THR A 74 8.14 -9.23 7.75
N GLY A 75 7.32 -10.16 7.26
CA GLY A 75 5.99 -10.48 7.76
C GLY A 75 4.84 -9.55 7.32
N ALA A 76 5.04 -8.58 6.43
CA ALA A 76 4.00 -7.63 6.01
C ALA A 76 3.74 -7.66 4.49
N THR A 77 2.48 -7.83 4.09
CA THR A 77 2.04 -7.68 2.70
C THR A 77 1.85 -6.19 2.39
N LEU A 78 2.40 -5.72 1.27
CA LEU A 78 2.10 -4.38 0.74
C LEU A 78 0.60 -4.28 0.42
N LYS A 79 -0.02 -3.17 0.75
CA LYS A 79 -1.41 -2.87 0.38
C LYS A 79 -1.51 -1.59 -0.44
N ALA A 80 -2.63 -1.43 -1.13
CA ALA A 80 -2.89 -0.22 -1.90
C ALA A 80 -2.75 1.04 -1.02
N GLY A 81 -1.98 2.01 -1.50
CA GLY A 81 -1.67 3.25 -0.80
C GLY A 81 -0.41 3.22 0.05
N ASP A 82 0.17 2.06 0.34
CA ASP A 82 1.52 2.02 0.92
C ASP A 82 2.53 2.66 -0.03
N TYR A 83 3.53 3.35 0.53
CA TYR A 83 4.47 4.14 -0.25
C TYR A 83 5.88 4.04 0.32
N PHE A 84 6.88 4.36 -0.49
CA PHE A 84 8.24 4.66 -0.03
C PHE A 84 8.74 5.91 -0.75
N THR A 85 9.75 6.56 -0.19
CA THR A 85 10.33 7.77 -0.76
C THR A 85 11.72 7.48 -1.28
N ILE A 86 12.10 8.13 -2.37
CA ILE A 86 13.46 8.13 -2.91
C ILE A 86 13.93 9.56 -2.93
N ASP A 87 15.01 9.82 -2.19
CA ASP A 87 15.70 11.10 -2.25
C ASP A 87 16.71 11.06 -3.39
N LEU A 88 16.51 11.90 -4.39
CA LEU A 88 17.50 12.11 -5.45
C LEU A 88 18.52 13.17 -5.01
N PRO A 89 19.78 13.10 -5.47
CA PRO A 89 20.76 14.14 -5.18
C PRO A 89 20.29 15.52 -5.67
N ASP A 90 20.64 16.58 -4.93
CA ASP A 90 20.27 17.97 -5.27
C ASP A 90 20.76 18.44 -6.66
N THR A 91 21.70 17.70 -7.26
CA THR A 91 22.20 17.95 -8.62
C THR A 91 21.24 17.44 -9.70
N VAL A 92 20.28 16.59 -9.36
CA VAL A 92 19.22 16.13 -10.25
C VAL A 92 18.12 17.16 -10.24
N MET A 93 17.91 17.79 -11.40
CA MET A 93 16.85 18.78 -11.58
C MET A 93 15.74 18.18 -12.44
N PHE A 94 14.52 18.25 -11.94
CA PHE A 94 13.35 18.03 -12.78
C PHE A 94 13.25 19.18 -13.79
N SER A 95 12.90 18.86 -15.04
CA SER A 95 12.67 19.89 -16.04
C SER A 95 11.58 20.84 -15.54
N ALA A 96 11.73 22.14 -15.76
CA ALA A 96 10.74 23.14 -15.28
C ALA A 96 9.32 22.89 -15.83
N ASP A 97 9.21 22.17 -16.94
CA ASP A 97 7.95 21.80 -17.58
C ASP A 97 7.43 20.41 -17.15
N SER A 98 8.13 19.68 -16.28
CA SER A 98 7.64 18.40 -15.79
C SER A 98 6.59 18.62 -14.71
N SER A 99 5.32 18.42 -15.07
CA SER A 99 4.27 18.09 -14.10
C SER A 99 4.73 16.90 -13.25
N PRO A 100 4.29 16.74 -11.98
CA PRO A 100 4.38 15.45 -11.30
C PRO A 100 3.81 14.39 -12.26
N ILE A 101 4.67 13.49 -12.72
CA ILE A 101 4.28 12.40 -13.60
C ILE A 101 3.92 11.28 -12.65
N ASP A 102 2.63 11.01 -12.50
CA ASP A 102 2.19 9.71 -12.01
C ASP A 102 2.61 8.69 -13.09
N PHE A 103 3.48 7.75 -12.72
CA PHE A 103 3.86 6.64 -13.59
C PHE A 103 3.47 5.33 -12.92
N ASP A 104 2.97 4.41 -13.74
CA ASP A 104 2.62 3.07 -13.27
C ASP A 104 3.88 2.36 -12.77
N ILE A 105 3.76 1.69 -11.64
CA ILE A 105 4.79 0.77 -11.15
C ILE A 105 4.39 -0.63 -11.61
N TYR A 106 5.33 -1.36 -12.20
CA TYR A 106 5.09 -2.71 -12.68
C TYR A 106 5.75 -3.74 -11.76
N ASP A 107 5.12 -4.90 -11.63
CA ASP A 107 5.72 -6.07 -11.00
C ASP A 107 6.74 -6.76 -11.93
N ALA A 108 7.35 -7.84 -11.45
CA ALA A 108 8.35 -8.60 -12.21
C ALA A 108 7.79 -9.25 -13.49
N ASP A 109 6.47 -9.43 -13.57
CA ASP A 109 5.77 -9.99 -14.74
C ASP A 109 5.31 -8.88 -15.71
N GLY A 110 5.59 -7.61 -15.39
CA GLY A 110 5.23 -6.45 -16.20
C GLY A 110 3.78 -5.99 -16.02
N GLN A 111 3.11 -6.45 -14.97
CA GLN A 111 1.75 -6.06 -14.64
C GLN A 111 1.76 -4.85 -13.72
N ALA A 112 0.90 -3.87 -13.97
CA ALA A 112 0.79 -2.70 -13.11
C ALA A 112 0.32 -3.11 -11.69
N LEU A 113 1.01 -2.59 -10.66
CA LEU A 113 0.70 -2.80 -9.25
C LEU A 113 -0.48 -1.95 -8.77
#